data_AF-A0A193QNC1-F1
#
_entry.id   AF-A0A193QNC1-F1
#
_cell.length_a   1.000
_cell.length_b   1.000
_cell.length_c   1.000
_cell.angle_alpha   90.00
_cell.angle_beta   90.00
_cell.angle_gamma   90.00
#
_symmetry.space_group_name_H-M   'P 1'
#
loop_
_entity.id
_entity.type
_entity.pdbx_description
1 polymer ?
#
loop_
_entity_poly.entity_id
_entity_poly.type
_entity_poly.pdbx_seq_one_letter_code
_entity_poly.pdbx_strand_id
1 'polypeptide(L)' 'MGYHRRSVAETAIFRFKTLMGDHLSLRDYDAQVGEAMAMVKALNKMTLLGMPNSIRIA' A
#
# COMPACT_ATOMS: atom_id res chain seq x y z
N MET A 1 6.58 -4.46 22.52
CA MET A 1 5.45 -4.92 21.69
C MET A 1 4.90 -3.87 20.69
N GLY A 2 5.58 -2.74 20.42
CA GLY A 2 5.12 -1.73 19.43
C GLY A 2 5.97 -1.62 18.16
N TYR A 3 7.23 -2.06 18.20
CA TYR A 3 8.18 -1.95 17.09
C TYR A 3 7.75 -2.72 15.83
N HIS A 4 7.12 -3.89 15.99
CA HIS A 4 6.68 -4.70 14.85
C HIS A 4 5.58 -4.02 14.04
N ARG A 5 4.57 -3.43 14.71
CA ARG A 5 3.47 -2.72 14.02
C ARG A 5 3.97 -1.44 13.33
N ARG A 6 4.89 -0.72 13.98
CA ARG A 6 5.52 0.47 13.39
C ARG A 6 6.33 0.10 12.14
N SER A 7 7.16 -0.94 12.22
CA SER A 7 7.95 -1.41 11.08
C SER A 7 7.06 -1.83 9.89
N VAL A 8 5.96 -2.54 10.14
CA VAL A 8 5.00 -2.92 9.08
C VAL A 8 4.38 -1.68 8.42
N ALA A 9 3.99 -0.68 9.22
CA ALA A 9 3.45 0.57 8.69
C ALA A 9 4.49 1.35 7.89
N GLU A 10 5.72 1.45 8.38
CA GLU A 10 6.84 2.11 7.69
C GLU A 10 7.13 1.43 6.34
N THR A 11 7.18 0.09 6.28
CA THR A 11 7.35 -0.66 5.03
C THR A 11 6.16 -0.50 4.08
N ALA A 12 4.92 -0.39 4.59
CA ALA A 12 3.75 -0.12 3.75
C ALA A 12 3.82 1.28 3.13
N ILE A 13 4.14 2.31 3.92
CA ILE A 13 4.29 3.70 3.45
C ILE A 13 5.45 3.85 2.47
N PHE A 14 6.58 3.19 2.73
CA PHE A 14 7.71 3.18 1.81
C PHE A 14 7.29 2.68 0.42
N ARG A 15 6.66 1.50 0.35
CA ARG A 15 6.18 0.93 -0.93
C ARG A 15 5.15 1.82 -1.62
N PHE A 16 4.23 2.40 -0.85
CA PHE A 16 3.25 3.35 -1.38
C PHE A 16 3.94 4.53 -2.04
N LYS A 17 4.87 5.20 -1.35
CA LYS A 17 5.59 6.36 -1.87
C LYS A 17 6.46 6.02 -3.09
N THR A 18 7.11 4.86 -3.09
CA THR A 18 7.92 4.40 -4.21
C THR A 18 7.10 4.19 -5.49
N LEU A 19 5.88 3.65 -5.39
CA LEU A 19 5.08 3.25 -6.55
C LEU A 19 4.07 4.31 -6.98
N MET A 20 3.55 5.09 -6.04
CA MET A 20 2.46 6.05 -6.26
C MET A 20 2.94 7.51 -6.20
N GLY A 21 4.15 7.75 -5.71
CA GLY A 21 4.69 9.09 -5.49
C GLY A 21 4.44 9.61 -4.06
N ASP A 22 5.02 10.78 -3.75
CA ASP A 22 5.02 11.33 -2.38
C ASP A 22 3.83 12.26 -2.07
N HIS A 23 2.92 12.48 -3.02
CA HIS A 23 1.87 13.50 -2.89
C HIS A 23 0.50 13.03 -3.42
N LEU A 24 -0.56 13.68 -2.91
CA LEU A 24 -1.94 13.56 -3.39
C LEU A 24 -2.23 14.74 -4.31
N SER A 25 -2.72 14.47 -5.51
CA SER A 25 -2.89 15.49 -6.54
C SER A 25 -4.15 16.33 -6.33
N LEU A 26 -5.16 15.77 -5.67
CA LEU A 26 -6.44 16.44 -5.46
C LEU A 26 -6.34 17.47 -4.32
N ARG A 27 -7.10 18.56 -4.44
CA ARG A 27 -7.02 19.72 -3.52
C ARG A 27 -8.09 19.72 -2.44
N ASP A 28 -9.20 19.02 -2.67
CA ASP A 28 -10.25 18.82 -1.69
C ASP A 28 -9.91 17.65 -0.76
N TYR A 29 -10.20 17.78 0.53
CA TYR A 29 -9.83 16.76 1.52
C TYR A 29 -10.53 15.42 1.28
N ASP A 30 -11.83 15.44 1.00
CA ASP A 30 -12.58 14.21 0.75
C ASP A 30 -12.11 13.55 -0.55
N ALA A 31 -11.78 14.36 -1.56
CA ALA A 31 -11.15 13.90 -2.78
C ALA A 31 -9.76 13.26 -2.52
N GLN A 32 -8.93 13.87 -1.67
CA GLN A 32 -7.63 13.30 -1.24
C GLN A 32 -7.79 11.95 -0.53
N VAL A 33 -8.79 11.83 0.35
CA VAL A 33 -9.11 10.56 1.00
C VAL A 33 -9.50 9.50 -0.03
N GLY A 34 -10.33 9.85 -1.02
CA GLY A 34 -10.69 8.98 -2.14
C GLY A 34 -9.49 8.56 -2.99
N GLU A 35 -8.61 9.50 -3.30
CA GLU A 35 -7.36 9.28 -4.06
C GLU A 35 -6.46 8.27 -3.32
N ALA A 36 -6.22 8.49 -2.02
CA ALA A 36 -5.43 7.60 -1.18
C ALA A 36 -6.02 6.18 -1.13
N MET A 37 -7.35 6.06 -0.95
CA MET A 37 -8.03 4.75 -0.94
C MET A 37 -7.89 4.01 -2.27
N ALA A 38 -8.04 4.72 -3.39
CA ALA A 38 -7.88 4.14 -4.73
C ALA A 38 -6.46 3.62 -4.95
N MET A 39 -5.45 4.41 -4.58
CA MET A 39 -4.04 4.02 -4.70
C MET A 39 -3.68 2.81 -3.83
N VAL A 40 -4.16 2.77 -2.58
CA VAL A 40 -3.96 1.59 -1.70
C VAL A 40 -4.62 0.34 -2.29
N LYS A 41 -5.83 0.48 -2.84
CA LYS A 41 -6.53 -0.63 -3.50
C LYS A 41 -5.76 -1.14 -4.73
N ALA A 42 -5.21 -0.24 -5.53
CA ALA A 42 -4.36 -0.58 -6.67
C ALA A 42 -3.08 -1.32 -6.21
N LEU A 43 -2.40 -0.79 -5.20
CA LEU A 43 -1.19 -1.40 -4.62
C LEU A 43 -1.44 -2.81 -4.10
N ASN A 44 -2.54 -3.02 -3.37
CA ASN A 44 -2.91 -4.35 -2.88
C ASN A 44 -3.21 -5.32 -4.02
N LYS A 45 -3.87 -4.86 -5.09
CA LYS A 45 -4.15 -5.67 -6.27
C LYS A 45 -2.84 -6.05 -7.00
N MET A 46 -1.93 -5.11 -7.19
CA MET A 46 -0.61 -5.39 -7.78
C MET A 46 0.18 -6.40 -6.94
N THR A 47 0.16 -6.24 -5.61
CA THR A 47 0.81 -7.17 -4.68
C THR A 47 0.26 -8.58 -4.86
N LEU A 48 -1.07 -8.74 -4.84
CA LEU A 48 -1.73 -10.04 -5.03
C LEU A 48 -1.38 -10.68 -6.38
N LEU A 49 -1.38 -9.89 -7.46
CA LEU A 49 -1.05 -10.37 -8.81
C LEU A 49 0.42 -10.78 -8.96
N GLY A 50 1.33 -10.16 -8.20
CA GLY A 50 2.76 -10.49 -8.20
C GLY A 50 3.14 -11.63 -7.25
N MET A 51 2.21 -12.12 -6.41
CA MET A 51 2.50 -13.21 -5.48
C MET A 51 2.44 -14.57 -6.19
N PRO A 52 3.50 -15.39 -6.11
CA PRO A 52 3.46 -16.74 -6.66
C PRO A 52 2.47 -17.62 -5.87
N ASN A 53 1.87 -18.60 -6.54
CA ASN A 53 1.05 -19.62 -5.89
C ASN A 53 1.95 -20.60 -5.12
N SER A 54 2.15 -20.31 -3.84
CA SER A 54 2.88 -21.21 -2.94
C SER A 54 1.99 -22.38 -2.51
N ILE A 55 2.27 -23.57 -3.04
CA ILE A 55 1.65 -24.82 -2.58
C ILE A 55 2.48 -25.41 -1.43
N ARG A 56 1.82 -25.78 -0.33
CA ARG A 56 2.49 -26.51 0.76
C ARG A 56 2.70 -27.96 0.32
N ILE A 57 3.94 -28.39 0.24
CA ILE A 57 4.31 -29.79 0.00
C ILE A 57 4.59 -30.42 1.37
N ALA A 58 3.91 -31.53 1.66
CA ALA A 58 4.02 -32.30 2.90
C ALA A 58 5.35 -33.06 2.96
#